data_AF-A0A1P8PGV0-F1
#
_entry.id   AF-A0A1P8PGV0-F1
#
_cell.length_a   1.000
_cell.length_b   1.000
_cell.length_c   1.000
_cell.angle_alpha   90.00
_cell.angle_beta   90.00
_cell.angle_gamma   90.00
#
_symmetry.space_group_name_H-M   'P 1'
#
loop_
_entity.id
_entity.type
_entity.pdbx_description
1 polymer ?
#
loop_
_entity_poly.entity_id
_entity_poly.type
_entity_poly.pdbx_seq_one_letter_code
_entity_poly.pdbx_strand_id
1 'polypeptide(L)'
;MKTRDCNKKLKYMFPEYRDLITQLRDENPYFARIFEEHDELDRQIAQLALDPVNLVNTDIEAIKRKKLKLKDEIYRLLKNSEADPLT
;
A
#
# COMPACT_ATOMS: atom_id res chain seq x y z
N MET A 1 2.45 8.13 14.78
CA MET A 1 2.58 6.68 15.07
C MET A 1 1.31 5.94 14.64
N LYS A 2 1.19 5.56 13.36
CA LYS A 2 0.10 4.71 12.84
C LYS A 2 0.66 3.75 11.79
N THR A 3 1.54 2.85 12.21
CA THR A 3 2.24 1.90 11.32
C THR A 3 1.74 0.45 11.47
N ARG A 4 0.87 0.19 12.47
CA ARG A 4 0.40 -1.16 12.84
C ARG A 4 -0.79 -1.62 12.00
N ASP A 5 -1.72 -0.72 11.68
CA ASP A 5 -2.95 -1.06 10.95
C ASP A 5 -2.71 -1.34 9.46
N CYS A 6 -1.80 -0.57 8.84
CA CYS A 6 -1.46 -0.68 7.42
C CYS A 6 -0.78 -2.03 7.09
N ASN A 7 0.04 -2.53 8.03
CA ASN A 7 0.71 -3.82 7.89
C ASN A 7 -0.26 -5.00 7.91
N LYS A 8 -1.38 -4.90 8.64
CA LYS A 8 -2.34 -6.00 8.74
C LYS A 8 -2.96 -6.35 7.39
N LYS A 9 -3.35 -5.34 6.59
CA LYS A 9 -4.04 -5.51 5.29
C LYS A 9 -3.17 -6.23 4.26
N LEU A 10 -1.89 -5.84 4.13
CA LEU A 10 -0.96 -6.51 3.20
C LEU A 10 -0.53 -7.90 3.66
N LYS A 11 -0.35 -8.08 4.97
CA LYS A 11 -0.08 -9.37 5.59
C LYS A 11 -1.22 -10.40 5.45
N TYR A 12 -2.43 -9.97 5.09
CA TYR A 12 -3.54 -10.84 4.71
C TYR A 12 -3.63 -11.04 3.19
N MET A 13 -3.25 -10.04 2.38
CA MET A 13 -3.24 -10.17 0.92
C MET A 13 -2.07 -11.00 0.39
N PHE A 14 -0.94 -11.02 1.09
CA PHE A 14 0.28 -11.72 0.70
C PHE A 14 0.84 -12.46 1.91
N PRO A 15 0.20 -13.58 2.33
CA PRO A 15 0.64 -14.34 3.49
C PRO A 15 2.01 -14.99 3.29
N GLU A 16 2.38 -15.32 2.05
CA GLU A 16 3.69 -15.91 1.71
C GLU A 16 4.82 -14.88 1.81
N TYR A 17 4.52 -13.61 1.56
CA TYR A 17 5.51 -12.52 1.59
C TYR A 17 5.55 -11.79 2.94
N ARG A 18 4.96 -12.33 4.00
CA ARG A 18 4.78 -11.63 5.29
C ARG A 18 6.09 -11.19 5.95
N ASP A 19 7.08 -12.08 5.92
CA ASP A 19 8.42 -11.82 6.42
C ASP A 19 9.13 -10.83 5.51
N LEU A 20 9.09 -11.06 4.20
CA LEU A 20 9.68 -10.16 3.19
C LEU A 20 9.13 -8.72 3.30
N ILE A 21 7.82 -8.56 3.48
CA ILE A 21 7.16 -7.25 3.70
C ILE A 21 7.70 -6.56 4.94
N THR A 22 7.92 -7.33 6.03
CA THR A 22 8.41 -6.77 7.29
C THR A 22 9.87 -6.33 7.15
N GLN A 23 10.67 -7.15 6.48
CA GLN A 23 12.08 -6.90 6.20
C GLN A 23 12.26 -5.73 5.23
N LEU A 24 11.56 -5.71 4.09
CA LEU A 24 11.60 -4.61 3.11
C LEU A 24 11.11 -3.29 3.67
N ARG A 25 10.19 -3.29 4.63
CA ARG A 25 9.78 -2.05 5.27
C ARG A 25 10.91 -1.44 6.12
N ASP A 26 11.78 -2.27 6.68
CA ASP A 26 12.92 -1.84 7.50
C ASP A 26 14.13 -1.51 6.62
N GLU A 27 14.44 -2.36 5.65
CA GLU A 27 15.58 -2.20 4.75
C GLU A 27 15.33 -1.20 3.62
N ASN A 28 14.08 -1.06 3.15
CA ASN A 28 13.75 -0.23 2.00
C ASN A 28 12.87 0.97 2.36
N PRO A 29 13.43 2.19 2.45
CA PRO A 29 12.68 3.40 2.77
C PRO A 29 11.66 3.77 1.69
N TYR A 30 11.86 3.32 0.44
CA TYR A 30 10.87 3.52 -0.63
C TYR A 30 9.60 2.70 -0.36
N PHE A 31 9.76 1.47 0.13
CA PHE A 31 8.63 0.62 0.52
C PHE A 31 7.82 1.26 1.66
N ALA A 32 8.50 1.82 2.67
CA ALA A 32 7.84 2.56 3.74
C ALA A 32 7.01 3.74 3.22
N ARG A 33 7.53 4.52 2.27
CA ARG A 33 6.81 5.65 1.65
C ARG A 33 5.57 5.22 0.87
N ILE A 34 5.69 4.18 0.04
CA ILE A 34 4.55 3.64 -0.71
C ILE A 34 3.44 3.16 0.24
N PHE A 35 3.82 2.59 1.38
CA PHE A 35 2.88 2.18 2.42
C PHE A 35 2.16 3.36 3.07
N GLU A 36 2.88 4.43 3.39
CA GLU A 36 2.28 5.66 3.93
C GLU A 36 1.31 6.28 2.92
N GLU A 37 1.71 6.35 1.65
CA GLU A 37 0.87 6.88 0.58
C GLU A 37 -0.40 6.04 0.37
N HIS A 38 -0.29 4.70 0.46
CA HIS A 38 -1.45 3.83 0.39
C HIS A 38 -2.42 4.03 1.56
N ASP A 39 -1.93 4.23 2.79
CA ASP A 39 -2.77 4.53 3.95
C ASP A 39 -3.46 5.89 3.81
N GLU A 40 -2.75 6.89 3.32
CA GLU A 40 -3.32 8.21 3.04
C GLU A 40 -4.46 8.13 2.01
N LEU A 41 -4.28 7.34 0.95
CA LEU A 41 -5.33 7.10 -0.04
C LEU A 41 -6.52 6.32 0.54
N ASP A 42 -6.31 5.35 1.43
CA ASP A 42 -7.39 4.62 2.12
C ASP A 42 -8.20 5.57 3.02
N ARG A 43 -7.51 6.46 3.75
CA ARG A 43 -8.15 7.52 4.56
C ARG A 43 -8.92 8.51 3.70
N GLN A 44 -8.33 8.95 2.58
CA GLN A 44 -9.05 9.80 1.63
C GLN A 44 -10.31 9.08 1.14
N ILE A 45 -10.24 7.82 0.68
CA ILE A 45 -11.45 7.06 0.29
C ILE A 45 -12.49 7.05 1.41
N ALA A 46 -12.09 6.82 2.66
CA ALA A 46 -13.02 6.79 3.79
C ALA A 46 -13.65 8.16 4.06
N GLN A 47 -12.88 9.25 4.02
CA GLN A 47 -13.41 10.61 4.18
C GLN A 47 -14.34 10.99 3.02
N LEU A 48 -13.95 10.66 1.80
CA LEU A 48 -14.71 10.92 0.60
C LEU A 48 -16.01 10.09 0.55
N ALA A 49 -16.00 8.87 1.13
CA ALA A 49 -17.19 8.05 1.28
C ALA A 49 -18.14 8.57 2.39
N LEU A 50 -17.61 9.29 3.38
CA LEU A 50 -18.39 9.96 4.43
C LEU A 50 -19.04 11.26 3.93
N ASP A 51 -18.46 11.92 2.92
CA ASP A 51 -18.99 13.14 2.30
C ASP A 51 -19.44 12.91 0.84
N PRO A 52 -20.52 12.13 0.62
CA PRO A 52 -21.00 11.78 -0.73
C PRO A 52 -21.59 12.97 -1.50
N VAL A 53 -21.80 14.12 -0.84
CA VAL A 53 -22.38 15.34 -1.43
C VAL A 53 -21.35 16.18 -2.18
N ASN A 54 -20.10 16.23 -1.71
CA ASN A 54 -19.06 17.04 -2.36
C ASN A 54 -18.23 16.29 -3.40
N LEU A 55 -18.45 14.99 -3.57
CA LEU A 55 -17.62 14.20 -4.47
C LEU A 55 -18.21 13.97 -5.84
N VAL A 56 -17.58 14.63 -6.80
CA VAL A 56 -17.50 14.11 -8.15
C VAL A 56 -16.85 12.73 -8.07
N ASN A 57 -17.59 11.68 -8.46
CA ASN A 57 -17.16 10.26 -8.42
C ASN A 57 -15.74 10.02 -8.98
N THR A 58 -15.26 10.92 -9.83
CA THR A 58 -13.92 10.95 -10.42
C THR A 58 -12.78 10.90 -9.40
N ASP A 59 -12.89 11.54 -8.23
CA ASP A 59 -11.83 11.53 -7.22
C ASP A 59 -11.67 10.16 -6.56
N ILE A 60 -12.78 9.48 -6.23
CA ILE A 60 -12.74 8.10 -5.69
C ILE A 60 -12.14 7.14 -6.72
N GLU A 61 -12.53 7.24 -7.99
CA GLU A 61 -11.94 6.41 -9.05
C GLU A 61 -10.45 6.66 -9.25
N ALA A 62 -10.02 7.92 -9.23
CA ALA A 62 -8.61 8.29 -9.33
C ALA A 62 -7.81 7.73 -8.14
N ILE A 63 -8.34 7.84 -6.92
CA ILE A 63 -7.69 7.32 -5.72
C ILE A 63 -7.65 5.80 -5.72
N LYS A 64 -8.72 5.12 -6.13
CA LYS A 64 -8.72 3.65 -6.33
C LYS A 64 -7.67 3.22 -7.36
N ARG A 65 -7.54 3.94 -8.48
CA ARG A 65 -6.49 3.67 -9.49
C ARG A 65 -5.08 3.86 -8.91
N LYS A 66 -4.84 4.93 -8.15
CA LYS A 66 -3.56 5.15 -7.46
C LYS A 66 -3.26 4.02 -6.49
N LYS A 67 -4.24 3.61 -5.70
CA LYS A 67 -4.12 2.52 -4.74
C LYS A 67 -3.78 1.18 -5.40
N LEU A 68 -4.35 0.91 -6.57
CA LEU A 68 -3.98 -0.25 -7.39
C LEU A 68 -2.53 -0.17 -7.87
N LYS A 69 -2.08 1.00 -8.35
CA LYS A 69 -0.68 1.21 -8.75
C LYS A 69 0.30 1.01 -7.60
N LEU A 70 0.00 1.53 -6.42
CA LEU A 70 0.85 1.33 -5.23
C LEU A 70 0.93 -0.16 -4.86
N LYS A 71 -0.18 -0.90 -4.98
CA LYS A 71 -0.17 -2.35 -4.77
C LYS A 71 0.70 -3.08 -5.80
N ASP A 72 0.65 -2.66 -7.05
CA ASP A 72 1.48 -3.21 -8.14
C ASP A 72 2.97 -2.96 -7.88
N GLU A 73 3.33 -1.74 -7.47
CA GLU A 73 4.69 -1.38 -7.06
C GLU A 73 5.16 -2.21 -5.84
N ILE A 74 4.31 -2.38 -4.83
CA ILE A 74 4.63 -3.25 -3.69
C ILE A 74 4.91 -4.68 -4.17
N TYR A 75 4.04 -5.23 -5.02
CA TYR A 75 4.23 -6.58 -5.55
C TYR A 75 5.51 -6.69 -6.38
N ARG A 76 5.84 -5.67 -7.17
CA ARG A 76 7.09 -5.60 -7.94
C ARG A 76 8.32 -5.59 -7.03
N LEU A 77 8.30 -4.81 -5.95
CA LEU A 77 9.38 -4.79 -4.96
C LEU A 77 9.53 -6.16 -4.27
N LEU A 78 8.42 -6.76 -3.84
CA LEU A 78 8.43 -8.10 -3.23
C LEU A 78 9.02 -9.14 -4.18
N LYS A 79 8.56 -9.16 -5.44
CA LYS A 79 9.07 -10.07 -6.45
C LYS A 79 10.54 -9.81 -6.78
N ASN A 80 10.98 -8.55 -6.81
CA ASN A 80 12.39 -8.21 -7.05
C ASN A 80 13.28 -8.72 -5.91
N SER A 81 12.84 -8.56 -4.66
CA SER A 81 13.57 -9.05 -3.50
C SER A 81 13.51 -10.57 -3.32
N GLU A 82 12.48 -11.24 -3.86
CA GLU A 82 12.41 -12.71 -3.91
C GLU A 82 13.23 -13.29 -5.07
N ALA A 83 13.21 -12.63 -6.24
CA ALA A 83 13.87 -13.11 -7.46
C ALA A 83 15.38 -12.85 -7.50
N ASP A 84 15.90 -12.02 -6.59
CA ASP A 84 17.33 -11.74 -6.46
C ASP A 84 17.89 -12.37 -5.17
N PRO A 85 18.22 -13.68 -5.16
CA PRO A 85 18.96 -14.30 -4.07
C PRO A 85 20.48 -14.04 -4.13
N LEU A 86 20.96 -13.07 -4.92
CA LEU A 86 22.40 -12.90 -5.18
C LEU A 86 22.85 -11.45 -5.34
N THR A 87 22.89 -10.71 -4.23
CA THR A 87 23.93 -9.70 -4.00
C THR A 87 24.54 -9.87 -2.61
#